data_AF-A0A6B3HKC2-F1
#
_entry.id   AF-A0A6B3HKC2-F1
#
_cell.length_a   1.000
_cell.length_b   1.000
_cell.length_c   1.000
_cell.angle_alpha   90.00
_cell.angle_beta   90.00
_cell.angle_gamma   90.00
#
_symmetry.space_group_name_H-M   'P 1'
#
loop_
_entity.id
_entity.type
_entity.pdbx_description
1 polymer ?
#
loop_
_entity_poly.entity_id
_entity_poly.type
_entity_poly.pdbx_seq_one_letter_code
_entity_poly.pdbx_strand_id
1 'polypeptide(L)' 'ASADSVLTRLVGDVTGEARLREDQWLAIEALVADKRRALVVQRTGWGKSAVYFVATSLLRAQGSGPTV' A
#
# COMPACT_ATOMS: atom_id res chain seq x y z
N ALA A 1 -9.22 -6.78 3.45
CA ALA A 1 -8.84 -5.62 4.27
C ALA A 1 -8.89 -4.38 3.38
N SER A 2 -9.30 -3.21 3.90
CA SER A 2 -9.17 -1.95 3.15
C SER A 2 -7.74 -1.44 3.23
N ALA A 3 -7.29 -0.69 2.22
CA ALA A 3 -5.93 -0.13 2.22
C ALA A 3 -5.66 0.74 3.46
N ASP A 4 -6.63 1.58 3.84
CA ASP A 4 -6.53 2.45 5.02
C ASP A 4 -6.37 1.64 6.31
N SER A 5 -7.13 0.55 6.50
CA SER A 5 -7.00 -0.30 7.70
C SER A 5 -5.61 -0.94 7.82
N VAL A 6 -4.99 -1.28 6.69
CA VAL A 6 -3.62 -1.80 6.66
C VAL A 6 -2.63 -0.69 6.99
N LEU A 7 -2.81 0.50 6.41
CA LEU A 7 -1.96 1.66 6.67
C LEU A 7 -1.97 2.04 8.15
N THR A 8 -3.15 2.21 8.74
CA THR A 8 -3.33 2.56 10.15
C THR A 8 -2.57 1.59 11.07
N ARG A 9 -2.70 0.28 10.82
CA ARG A 9 -1.96 -0.74 11.58
C ARG A 9 -0.45 -0.62 11.37
N LEU A 10 -0.02 -0.38 10.14
CA LEU A 10 1.40 -0.30 9.78
C LEU A 10 2.12 0.88 10.45
N VAL A 11 1.45 2.02 10.58
CA VAL A 11 2.03 3.23 11.19
C VAL A 11 1.75 3.34 12.69
N GLY A 12 1.03 2.37 13.28
CA GLY A 12 0.65 2.39 14.69
C GLY A 12 -0.31 3.54 15.04
N ASP A 13 -1.11 3.99 14.08
CA ASP A 13 -2.03 5.10 14.29
C ASP A 13 -3.29 4.62 15.03
N VAL A 14 -3.47 5.09 16.27
CA VAL A 14 -4.63 4.75 17.11
C VAL A 14 -5.85 5.63 16.84
N THR A 15 -5.67 6.76 16.14
CA THR A 15 -6.75 7.69 15.79
C THR A 15 -7.51 7.24 14.55
N GLY A 16 -6.86 6.47 13.67
CA GLY A 16 -7.45 6.05 12.39
C GLY A 16 -7.51 7.18 11.36
N GLU A 17 -6.72 8.23 11.53
CA GLU A 17 -6.62 9.39 10.62
C GLU A 17 -5.57 9.20 9.53
N ALA A 18 -4.70 8.20 9.63
CA ALA A 18 -3.72 7.89 8.59
C ALA A 18 -4.42 7.66 7.24
N ARG A 19 -4.01 8.43 6.22
CA ARG A 19 -4.51 8.31 4.85
C ARG A 19 -3.36 8.18 3.87
N LEU A 20 -3.60 7.40 2.82
CA LEU A 20 -2.74 7.40 1.65
C LEU A 20 -2.85 8.74 0.94
N ARG A 21 -1.72 9.26 0.45
CA ARG A 21 -1.77 10.32 -0.55
C ARG A 21 -2.28 9.77 -1.87
N GLU A 22 -2.84 10.63 -2.71
CA GLU A 22 -3.43 10.25 -4.01
C GLU A 22 -2.46 9.43 -4.88
N ASP A 23 -1.20 9.88 -4.97
CA ASP A 23 -0.17 9.21 -5.75
C ASP A 23 0.25 7.83 -5.18
N GLN A 24 0.10 7.63 -3.87
CA GLN A 24 0.27 6.33 -3.21
C GLN A 24 -0.92 5.41 -3.49
N TRP A 25 -2.14 5.94 -3.43
CA TRP A 25 -3.36 5.21 -3.76
C TRP A 25 -3.31 4.69 -5.20
N LEU A 26 -2.98 5.55 -6.17
CA LEU A 26 -2.86 5.17 -7.58
C LEU A 26 -1.85 4.05 -7.81
N ALA A 27 -0.72 4.06 -7.09
CA ALA A 27 0.26 2.99 -7.17
C ALA A 27 -0.28 1.66 -6.60
N ILE A 28 -1.00 1.72 -5.47
CA ILE A 28 -1.61 0.53 -4.85
C ILE A 28 -2.73 -0.02 -5.75
N GLU A 29 -3.58 0.83 -6.30
CA GLU A 29 -4.66 0.44 -7.21
C GLU A 29 -4.11 -0.27 -8.46
N ALA A 30 -3.10 0.31 -9.10
CA ALA A 30 -2.45 -0.30 -10.26
C ALA A 30 -1.86 -1.69 -9.94
N LEU A 31 -1.28 -1.87 -8.76
CA LEU A 31 -0.69 -3.16 -8.34
C LEU A 31 -1.75 -4.18 -7.93
N VAL A 32 -2.76 -3.75 -7.17
CA VAL A 32 -3.69 -4.66 -6.46
C VAL A 32 -4.96 -4.90 -7.26
N ALA A 33 -5.61 -3.86 -7.75
CA ALA A 33 -6.86 -3.97 -8.50
C ALA A 33 -6.57 -4.34 -9.95
N ASP A 34 -5.68 -3.60 -10.61
CA ASP A 34 -5.41 -3.79 -12.04
C ASP A 34 -4.41 -4.92 -12.33
N LYS A 35 -3.70 -5.42 -11.30
CA LYS A 35 -2.62 -6.41 -11.43
C LYS A 35 -1.54 -5.99 -12.44
N ARG A 36 -1.26 -4.69 -12.55
CA ARG A 36 -0.23 -4.12 -13.43
C ARG A 36 1.09 -3.96 -12.69
N ARG A 37 2.16 -3.77 -13.45
CA ARG A 37 3.48 -3.38 -12.91
C ARG A 37 3.51 -1.86 -12.70
N ALA A 38 4.08 -1.40 -11.59
CA ALA A 38 4.28 0.02 -11.30
C ALA A 38 5.76 0.31 -11.03
N LEU A 39 6.28 1.42 -11.59
CA LEU A 39 7.59 1.97 -11.28
C LEU A 39 7.40 3.26 -10.48
N VAL A 40 7.79 3.26 -9.21
CA VAL A 40 7.62 4.41 -8.32
C VAL A 40 8.96 5.14 -8.15
N VAL A 41 9.14 6.24 -8.87
CA VAL A 41 10.35 7.09 -8.80
C VAL A 41 10.03 8.36 -8.01
N GLN A 42 10.42 8.38 -6.73
CA GLN A 42 10.08 9.47 -5.81
C GLN A 42 11.18 9.70 -4.78
N ARG A 43 11.27 10.92 -4.23
CA ARG A 43 12.26 11.28 -3.20
C ARG A 43 12.14 10.42 -1.93
N THR A 44 13.21 10.35 -1.13
CA THR A 44 13.15 9.75 0.21
C THR A 44 12.15 10.50 1.08
N GLY A 45 11.45 9.79 1.98
CA GLY A 45 10.35 10.34 2.76
C GLY A 45 9.01 10.41 2.03
N TRP A 46 8.94 10.10 0.73
CA TRP A 46 7.66 10.00 0.02
C TRP A 46 6.77 8.86 0.57
N GLY A 47 7.33 7.81 1.19
CA GLY A 47 6.52 6.70 1.72
C GLY A 47 6.32 5.55 0.74
N LYS A 48 7.34 5.23 -0.08
CA LYS A 48 7.34 4.07 -0.99
C LYS A 48 7.17 2.75 -0.24
N SER A 49 7.74 2.65 0.96
CA SER A 49 7.59 1.47 1.82
C SER A 49 6.12 1.25 2.24
N ALA A 50 5.35 2.32 2.50
CA ALA A 50 3.93 2.19 2.80
C ALA A 50 3.16 1.59 1.61
N VAL A 51 3.43 2.05 0.38
CA VAL A 51 2.88 1.45 -0.84
C VAL A 51 3.23 -0.04 -0.94
N TYR A 52 4.51 -0.39 -0.77
CA TYR A 52 4.96 -1.78 -0.84
C TYR A 52 4.24 -2.68 0.18
N PHE A 53 4.21 -2.28 1.45
CA PHE A 53 3.64 -3.11 2.51
C PHE A 53 2.10 -3.19 2.44
N VAL A 54 1.42 -2.08 2.12
CA VAL A 54 -0.03 -2.10 1.93
C VAL A 54 -0.40 -2.99 0.74
N ALA A 55 0.23 -2.80 -0.43
CA ALA A 55 -0.02 -3.64 -1.60
C ALA A 55 0.26 -5.12 -1.32
N THR A 56 1.40 -5.42 -0.67
CA THR A 56 1.77 -6.79 -0.27
C THR A 56 0.73 -7.41 0.66
N SER A 57 0.26 -6.69 1.68
CA SER A 57 -0.76 -7.18 2.60
C SER A 57 -2.08 -7.48 1.89
N LEU A 58 -2.51 -6.60 0.98
CA LEU A 58 -3.74 -6.77 0.21
C LEU A 58 -3.65 -7.96 -0.75
N LEU A 59 -2.54 -8.11 -1.47
CA LEU A 59 -2.30 -9.24 -2.37
C LEU A 59 -2.26 -10.58 -1.61
N ARG A 60 -1.61 -10.60 -0.43
CA ARG A 60 -1.60 -11.78 0.44
C ARG A 60 -2.98 -12.13 0.95
N ALA A 61 -3.79 -11.15 1.36
CA ALA A 61 -5.17 -11.36 1.77
C ALA A 61 -6.05 -11.91 0.62
N GLN A 62 -5.66 -11.68 -0.64
CA GLN A 62 -6.30 -12.23 -1.84
C GLN A 62 -5.71 -13.58 -2.28
N GLY A 63 -4.82 -14.19 -1.49
CA GLY A 63 -4.23 -15.49 -1.81
C GLY A 63 -3.09 -15.47 -2.83
N SER A 64 -2.50 -14.30 -3.13
CA SER A 64 -1.40 -14.18 -4.11
C SER A 64 -0.05 -14.75 -3.64
N GLY A 65 -0.01 -15.39 -2.46
CA GLY A 65 1.20 -16.03 -1.92
C GLY A 65 2.23 -15.04 -1.34
N PRO A 66 3.43 -15.53 -0.98
CA PRO A 66 4.51 -14.69 -0.43
C PRO A 66 5.06 -13.69 -1.47
N THR A 67 5.68 -12.62 -0.98
CA THR A 67 6.29 -11.54 -1.79
C THR A 67 7.76 -11.41 -1.40
N VAL A 68 8.64 -11.11 -2.37
CA VAL A 68 10.10 -11.00 -2.21
C VAL A 68 10.52 -9.54 -2.38
#